data_AF-A0A8X8K9L8-F1
#
_entry.id   AF-A0A8X8K9L8-F1
#
_cell.length_a   1.000
_cell.length_b   1.000
_cell.length_c   1.000
_cell.angle_alpha   90.00
_cell.angle_beta   90.00
_cell.angle_gamma   90.00
#
_symmetry.space_group_name_H-M   'P 1'
#
loop_
_entity.id
_entity.type
_entity.pdbx_description
1 polymer ?
#
loop_
_entity_poly.entity_id
_entity_poly.type
_entity_poly.pdbx_seq_one_letter_code
_entity_poly.pdbx_strand_id
1 'polypeptide(L)'
;MTGMDMDNDQKLWARAQNYVLSRQSADGGFCFYRVWGVEESTAPDTYYAVAVLRFWGMAIPHRAELVRWLHSLQDDQGRYSSLTNASFGVRALSLLAAAPLR
;
A
#
# COMPACT_ATOMS: atom_id res chain seq x y z
N MET A 1 -17.46 15.12 23.57
CA MET A 1 -17.85 13.94 22.78
C MET A 1 -18.60 13.00 23.69
N THR A 2 -19.78 12.54 23.28
CA THR A 2 -20.57 11.57 24.06
C THR A 2 -20.10 10.15 23.77
N GLY A 3 -20.47 9.17 24.60
CA GLY A 3 -20.09 7.77 24.40
C GLY A 3 -20.62 7.15 23.09
N MET A 4 -21.71 7.67 22.54
CA MET A 4 -22.27 7.22 21.25
C MET A 4 -21.47 7.74 20.05
N ASP A 5 -20.90 8.94 20.14
CA ASP A 5 -20.03 9.50 19.09
C ASP A 5 -18.74 8.68 18.96
N MET A 6 -18.15 8.26 20.08
CA MET A 6 -16.92 7.45 20.13
C MET A 6 -17.10 6.05 19.52
N ASP A 7 -18.23 5.38 19.74
CA ASP A 7 -18.55 4.06 19.15
C ASP A 7 -18.73 4.16 17.62
N ASN A 8 -19.38 5.23 17.16
CA ASN A 8 -19.58 5.46 15.73
C ASN A 8 -18.25 5.74 15.01
N ASP A 9 -17.39 6.55 15.61
CA ASP A 9 -16.04 6.81 15.08
C ASP A 9 -15.22 5.52 15.01
N GLN A 10 -15.24 4.69 16.05
CA GLN A 10 -14.50 3.42 16.05
C GLN A 10 -14.97 2.47 14.94
N LYS A 11 -16.28 2.41 14.68
CA LYS A 11 -16.84 1.64 13.56
C LYS A 11 -16.40 2.19 12.21
N LEU A 12 -16.33 3.51 12.06
CA LEU A 12 -15.85 4.15 10.83
C LEU A 12 -14.37 3.86 10.59
N TRP A 13 -13.53 3.94 11.62
CA TRP A 13 -12.11 3.58 11.54
C TRP A 13 -11.92 2.12 11.13
N ALA A 14 -12.65 1.19 11.75
CA ALA A 14 -12.57 -0.23 11.41
C ALA A 14 -12.96 -0.50 9.95
N ARG A 15 -13.98 0.20 9.43
CA ARG A 15 -14.39 0.09 8.02
C ARG A 15 -13.31 0.61 7.07
N ALA A 16 -12.68 1.74 7.38
CA ALA A 16 -11.59 2.30 6.58
C ALA A 16 -10.37 1.38 6.56
N GLN A 17 -9.99 0.83 7.71
CA GLN A 17 -8.89 -0.13 7.84
C GLN A 17 -9.17 -1.41 7.04
N ASN A 18 -10.35 -2.00 7.20
CA ASN A 18 -10.77 -3.19 6.45
C ASN A 18 -10.82 -2.93 4.94
N TYR A 19 -11.27 -1.73 4.53
CA TYR A 19 -11.22 -1.34 3.13
C TYR A 19 -9.77 -1.39 2.64
N VAL A 20 -8.83 -0.66 3.26
CA VAL A 20 -7.42 -0.64 2.82
C VAL A 20 -6.80 -2.03 2.79
N LEU A 21 -6.99 -2.84 3.85
CA LEU A 21 -6.50 -4.22 3.89
C LEU A 21 -7.04 -5.07 2.73
N SER A 22 -8.31 -4.89 2.35
CA SER A 22 -8.92 -5.63 1.24
C SER A 22 -8.37 -5.28 -0.14
N ARG A 23 -7.55 -4.22 -0.26
CA ARG A 23 -7.05 -3.67 -1.53
C ARG A 23 -5.69 -4.22 -1.94
N GLN A 24 -5.08 -5.08 -1.12
CA GLN A 24 -3.88 -5.79 -1.55
C GLN A 24 -4.28 -6.82 -2.62
N SER A 25 -3.59 -6.76 -3.76
CA SER A 25 -3.80 -7.63 -4.90
C SER A 25 -2.98 -8.91 -4.79
N ALA A 26 -3.27 -9.89 -5.63
CA ALA A 26 -2.55 -11.17 -5.65
C ALA A 26 -1.05 -11.04 -5.99
N ASP A 27 -0.66 -9.97 -6.69
CA ASP A 27 0.74 -9.67 -7.00
C ASP A 27 1.53 -9.04 -5.82
N GLY A 28 0.85 -8.74 -4.71
CA GLY A 28 1.41 -8.16 -3.49
C GLY A 28 1.31 -6.65 -3.38
N GLY A 29 1.08 -5.93 -4.49
CA GLY A 29 0.82 -4.49 -4.50
C GLY A 29 -0.61 -4.16 -4.05
N PHE A 30 -1.00 -2.89 -4.12
CA PHE A 30 -2.37 -2.46 -3.83
C PHE A 30 -3.03 -1.80 -5.04
N CYS A 31 -4.34 -2.01 -5.15
CA CYS A 31 -5.21 -1.46 -6.18
C CYS A 31 -6.51 -0.95 -5.53
N PHE A 32 -6.70 0.36 -5.46
CA PHE A 32 -7.89 0.95 -4.82
C PHE A 32 -9.15 0.84 -5.68
N TYR A 33 -8.97 0.97 -7.00
CA TYR A 33 -10.04 0.85 -7.98
C TYR A 33 -10.17 -0.59 -8.45
N ARG A 34 -11.30 -1.24 -8.21
CA ARG A 34 -11.62 -2.55 -8.79
C ARG A 34 -12.94 -2.43 -9.55
N VAL A 35 -12.86 -2.24 -10.86
CA VAL A 35 -14.03 -2.21 -11.73
C VAL A 35 -13.74 -3.06 -12.96
N TRP A 36 -14.79 -3.70 -13.49
CA TRP A 36 -14.71 -4.57 -14.66
C TRP A 36 -13.75 -5.75 -14.52
N GLY A 37 -13.47 -6.18 -13.28
CA GLY A 37 -12.55 -7.30 -13.00
C GLY A 37 -11.07 -6.97 -13.20
N VAL A 38 -10.72 -5.70 -13.40
CA VAL A 38 -9.32 -5.26 -13.44
C VAL A 38 -8.83 -5.06 -12.01
N GLU A 39 -7.75 -5.77 -11.67
CA GLU A 39 -7.03 -5.67 -10.41
C GLU A 39 -5.55 -5.48 -10.73
N GLU A 40 -5.17 -4.24 -11.03
CA GLU A 40 -3.81 -3.86 -11.40
C GLU A 40 -3.21 -3.00 -10.30
N SER A 41 -2.23 -3.53 -9.59
CA SER A 41 -1.52 -2.78 -8.56
C SER A 41 -0.78 -1.59 -9.18
N THR A 42 -0.84 -0.44 -8.51
CA THR A 42 -0.13 0.76 -8.96
C THR A 42 0.80 1.27 -7.87
N ALA A 43 1.91 1.92 -8.26
CA ALA A 43 2.86 2.45 -7.29
C ALA A 43 2.21 3.49 -6.34
N PRO A 44 1.35 4.43 -6.82
CA PRO A 44 0.64 5.35 -5.95
C PRO A 44 -0.26 4.66 -4.93
N ASP A 45 -1.14 3.75 -5.36
CA ASP A 45 -2.07 3.05 -4.46
C ASP A 45 -1.32 2.24 -3.42
N THR A 46 -0.26 1.55 -3.86
CA THR A 46 0.63 0.79 -2.99
C THR A 46 1.30 1.67 -1.93
N TYR A 47 1.85 2.82 -2.33
CA TYR A 47 2.44 3.77 -1.38
C TYR A 47 1.40 4.27 -0.36
N TYR A 48 0.23 4.72 -0.81
CA TYR A 48 -0.78 5.29 0.10
C TYR A 48 -1.37 4.24 1.03
N ALA A 49 -1.56 3.00 0.58
CA ALA A 49 -1.96 1.89 1.44
C ALA A 49 -0.92 1.61 2.53
N VAL A 50 0.36 1.54 2.16
CA VAL A 50 1.45 1.37 3.14
C VAL A 50 1.51 2.53 4.11
N ALA A 51 1.39 3.77 3.62
CA ALA A 51 1.44 4.97 4.44
C ALA A 51 0.30 5.03 5.46
N VAL A 52 -0.93 4.73 5.05
CA VAL A 52 -2.08 4.80 5.96
C VAL A 52 -2.10 3.65 6.97
N LEU A 53 -1.68 2.44 6.58
CA LEU A 53 -1.51 1.33 7.52
C LEU A 53 -0.42 1.62 8.54
N ARG A 54 0.71 2.23 8.12
CA ARG A 54 1.75 2.71 9.03
C ARG A 54 1.25 3.79 9.98
N PHE A 55 0.49 4.75 9.47
CA PHE A 55 -0.13 5.81 10.27
C PHE A 55 -1.06 5.23 11.36
N TRP A 56 -1.84 4.19 11.03
CA TRP A 56 -2.67 3.48 12.02
C TRP A 56 -1.91 2.48 12.91
N GLY A 57 -0.59 2.34 12.76
CA GLY A 57 0.20 1.38 13.53
C GLY A 57 -0.13 -0.09 13.20
N MET A 58 -0.69 -0.35 12.02
CA MET A 58 -1.11 -1.68 11.59
C MET A 58 0.01 -2.43 10.88
N ALA A 59 0.00 -3.76 11.00
CA ALA A 59 0.87 -4.62 10.22
C ALA A 59 0.53 -4.52 8.72
N ILE A 60 1.55 -4.62 7.88
CA ILE A 60 1.39 -4.71 6.42
C ILE A 60 1.19 -6.18 6.05
N PRO A 61 0.03 -6.57 5.48
CA PRO A 61 -0.19 -7.93 5.02
C PRO A 61 0.78 -8.30 3.88
N HIS A 62 1.14 -9.58 3.80
CA HIS A 62 2.00 -10.13 2.73
C HIS A 62 3.24 -9.26 2.43
N ARG A 63 3.92 -8.78 3.49
CA ARG A 63 5.02 -7.80 3.37
C ARG A 63 6.12 -8.27 2.43
N ALA A 64 6.43 -9.57 2.39
CA ALA A 64 7.48 -10.11 1.54
C ALA A 64 7.09 -10.03 0.05
N GLU A 65 5.84 -10.37 -0.27
CA GLU A 65 5.24 -10.25 -1.61
C GLU A 65 5.25 -8.79 -2.06
N LEU A 66 4.81 -7.88 -1.19
CA LEU A 66 4.82 -6.45 -1.44
C LEU A 66 6.23 -5.91 -1.75
N VAL A 67 7.23 -6.30 -0.98
CA VAL A 67 8.63 -5.88 -1.24
C VAL A 67 9.11 -6.43 -2.58
N ARG A 68 8.81 -7.69 -2.91
CA ARG A 68 9.13 -8.25 -4.23
C ARG A 68 8.45 -7.48 -5.37
N TRP A 69 7.18 -7.11 -5.19
CA TRP A 69 6.45 -6.30 -6.15
C TRP A 69 7.09 -4.92 -6.34
N LEU A 70 7.44 -4.21 -5.26
CA LEU A 70 8.15 -2.92 -5.32
C LEU A 70 9.53 -3.01 -6.01
N HIS A 71 10.21 -4.15 -5.86
CA HIS A 71 11.45 -4.42 -6.59
C HIS A 71 11.20 -4.71 -8.07
N SER A 72 10.09 -5.34 -8.44
CA SER A 72 9.75 -5.56 -9.86
C SER A 72 9.45 -4.28 -10.64
N LEU A 73 9.20 -3.15 -9.95
CA LEU A 73 9.12 -1.83 -10.58
C LEU A 73 10.48 -1.31 -11.08
N GLN A 74 11.56 -1.97 -10.67
CA GLN A 74 12.94 -1.62 -11.00
C GLN A 74 13.53 -2.61 -11.99
N ASP A 75 14.42 -2.13 -12.85
CA ASP A 75 15.31 -3.00 -13.64
C ASP A 75 16.50 -3.50 -12.82
N ASP A 76 17.38 -4.28 -13.46
CA ASP A 76 18.59 -4.86 -12.87
C ASP A 76 19.62 -3.81 -12.40
N GLN A 77 19.49 -2.57 -12.85
CA GLN A 77 20.29 -1.43 -12.45
C GLN A 77 19.58 -0.53 -11.42
N GLY A 78 18.41 -0.93 -10.91
CA GLY A 78 17.62 -0.15 -9.94
C GLY A 78 16.84 1.01 -10.55
N ARG A 79 16.77 1.13 -11.87
CA ARG A 79 16.07 2.23 -12.55
C ARG A 79 14.59 1.92 -12.68
N TYR A 80 13.79 2.96 -12.70
CA TYR A 80 12.34 2.87 -12.88
C TYR A 80 11.93 3.35 -14.27
N SER A 81 10.87 2.76 -14.82
CA SER A 81 10.31 3.13 -16.13
C SER A 81 9.61 4.50 -16.16
N SER A 82 9.28 5.06 -14.99
CA SER A 82 8.65 6.37 -14.86
C SER A 82 8.99 7.05 -13.54
N LEU A 83 8.90 8.39 -13.50
CA LEU A 83 9.04 9.17 -12.27
C LEU A 83 7.98 8.83 -11.23
N THR A 84 6.77 8.48 -11.68
CA THR A 84 5.68 8.03 -10.79
C THR A 84 6.09 6.76 -10.06
N ASN A 85 6.57 5.74 -10.79
CA ASN A 85 7.03 4.49 -10.18
C ASN A 85 8.24 4.71 -9.28
N ALA A 86 9.19 5.55 -9.69
CA ALA A 86 10.36 5.90 -8.87
C ALA A 86 9.96 6.55 -7.54
N SER A 87 9.16 7.62 -7.61
CA SER A 87 8.78 8.42 -6.45
C SER A 87 8.00 7.59 -5.43
N PHE A 88 6.95 6.90 -5.86
CA PHE A 88 6.11 6.13 -4.95
C PHE A 88 6.77 4.80 -4.54
N GLY A 89 7.50 4.14 -5.43
CA GLY A 89 8.21 2.90 -5.13
C GLY A 89 9.27 3.08 -4.05
N VAL A 90 10.16 4.07 -4.19
CA VAL A 90 11.20 4.37 -3.19
C VAL A 90 10.60 4.77 -1.84
N ARG A 91 9.53 5.59 -1.85
CA ARG A 91 8.86 6.01 -0.61
C ARG A 91 8.17 4.84 0.10
N ALA A 92 7.55 3.92 -0.65
CA ALA A 92 6.96 2.72 -0.08
C ALA A 92 8.02 1.79 0.52
N LEU A 93 9.14 1.55 -0.18
CA LEU A 93 10.26 0.78 0.34
C LEU A 93 10.84 1.41 1.62
N SER A 94 11.04 2.73 1.62
CA SER A 94 11.51 3.47 2.80
C SER A 94 10.56 3.33 3.98
N LEU A 95 9.25 3.51 3.76
CA LEU A 95 8.25 3.23 4.79
C LEU A 95 8.36 1.79 5.27
N LEU A 96 8.60 0.81 4.41
CA LEU A 96 8.75 -0.58 4.82
C LEU A 96 10.06 -0.86 5.57
N ALA A 97 11.02 0.07 5.62
CA ALA A 97 12.41 -0.19 6.02
C ALA A 97 13.09 -1.25 5.14
N ALA A 98 12.83 -1.19 3.84
CA ALA A 98 13.53 -1.93 2.80
C ALA A 98 14.32 -0.94 1.91
N ALA A 99 15.44 -1.38 1.34
CA ALA A 99 16.20 -0.57 0.40
C ALA A 99 15.72 -0.85 -1.05
N PRO A 100 15.86 0.11 -1.98
CA PRO A 100 15.85 -0.18 -3.42
C PRO A 100 16.93 -1.19 -3.82
N LEU A 101 16.87 -1.73 -5.05
CA LEU A 101 17.86 -2.70 -5.52
C LEU A 101 19.27 -2.11 -5.62
N ARG A 102 19.38 -0.81 -5.95
CA ARG A 102 20.63 -0.05 -6.05
C ARG A 102 20.42 1.43 -5.73
#